data_AF-A0A6G7WJ86-F1
#
_entry.id   AF-A0A6G7WJ86-F1
#
_cell.length_a   1.000
_cell.length_b   1.000
_cell.length_c   1.000
_cell.angle_alpha   90.00
_cell.angle_beta   90.00
_cell.angle_gamma   90.00
#
_symmetry.space_group_name_H-M   'P 1'
#
loop_
_entity.id
_entity.type
_entity.pdbx_description
1 polymer ?
#
loop_
_entity_poly.entity_id
_entity_poly.type
_entity_poly.pdbx_seq_one_letter_code
_entity_poly.pdbx_strand_id
1 'polypeptide(L)'
;MKKNVSLILFIIGVLIIGVPQFRILLNELQTATQLQSYTEVVEVYPEQDLNIYMETLEQINSNPQTESSQAVSEVPIYNDPFIVEVAPVEYEVTKKLFPDGVIGSIYIPKIGEQLPIYNGATNEHLALGAATVAGTSLPVGGEGTHSVISAHRGYARANYFRHIDLLVPGDKILITILKKTLTYEVTGNQVVEADDPSSLGFEKEQDLLTLLTCHPYMINDKRLLVHAKRVPTTAVAPTFASVVTQREVIAEEGQEIVSDEPTSVSEQPTVQEQKRESLTPINRVKSFVAVTFKFNSETILAPVKRNLLLNRGIVLLSMIAIFIAFCLLIRNLFHLRGK
;
A
#
# COMPACT_ATOMS: atom_id res chain seq x y z
N MET A 1 -48.82 4.56 -16.36
CA MET A 1 -47.47 4.02 -16.64
C MET A 1 -46.36 5.09 -16.63
N LYS A 2 -46.54 6.31 -17.16
CA LYS A 2 -45.49 7.36 -17.18
C LYS A 2 -45.01 7.86 -15.80
N LYS A 3 -45.83 7.78 -14.75
CA LYS A 3 -45.49 8.26 -13.39
C LYS A 3 -44.31 7.54 -12.73
N ASN A 4 -44.06 6.26 -13.07
CA ASN A 4 -43.00 5.49 -12.43
C ASN A 4 -41.69 5.50 -13.23
N VAL A 5 -41.73 5.91 -14.50
CA VAL A 5 -40.56 5.90 -15.40
C VAL A 5 -39.48 6.87 -14.89
N SER A 6 -39.87 8.07 -14.46
CA SER A 6 -38.91 9.05 -13.91
C SER A 6 -38.26 8.58 -12.62
N LEU A 7 -39.00 7.86 -11.76
CA LEU A 7 -38.48 7.31 -10.51
C LEU A 7 -37.50 6.17 -10.80
N ILE A 8 -37.82 5.28 -11.74
CA ILE A 8 -36.95 4.17 -12.14
C ILE A 8 -35.64 4.70 -12.73
N LEU A 9 -35.70 5.68 -13.65
CA LEU A 9 -34.49 6.29 -14.22
C LEU A 9 -33.62 6.98 -13.16
N PHE A 10 -34.24 7.63 -12.17
CA PHE A 10 -33.51 8.23 -11.05
C PHE A 10 -32.80 7.17 -10.20
N ILE A 11 -33.48 6.08 -9.82
CA ILE A 11 -32.90 4.98 -9.04
C ILE A 11 -31.73 4.36 -9.81
N ILE A 12 -31.89 4.14 -11.12
CA ILE A 12 -30.81 3.65 -11.99
C ILE A 12 -29.61 4.61 -11.94
N GLY A 13 -29.83 5.93 -12.04
CA GLY A 13 -28.75 6.93 -11.93
C GLY A 13 -28.01 6.87 -10.59
N VAL A 14 -28.74 6.76 -9.48
CA VAL A 14 -28.13 6.61 -8.14
C VAL A 14 -27.34 5.31 -8.03
N LEU A 15 -27.85 4.20 -8.56
CA LEU A 15 -27.13 2.92 -8.53
C LEU A 15 -25.86 2.95 -9.38
N ILE A 16 -25.90 3.59 -10.55
CA ILE A 16 -24.74 3.73 -11.43
C ILE A 16 -23.60 4.48 -10.72
N ILE A 17 -23.91 5.54 -9.97
CA ILE A 17 -22.92 6.33 -9.23
C ILE A 17 -22.53 5.64 -7.91
N GLY A 18 -23.50 5.06 -7.20
CA GLY A 18 -23.33 4.52 -5.86
C GLY A 18 -22.56 3.19 -5.83
N VAL A 19 -22.77 2.30 -6.81
CA VAL A 19 -22.12 0.99 -6.83
C VAL A 19 -20.58 1.10 -6.88
N PRO A 20 -19.96 1.92 -7.76
CA PRO A 20 -18.50 2.12 -7.75
C PRO A 20 -17.98 2.65 -6.41
N GLN A 21 -18.62 3.67 -5.83
CA GLN A 21 -18.21 4.25 -4.54
C GLN A 21 -18.26 3.22 -3.41
N PHE A 22 -19.32 2.40 -3.41
CA PHE A 22 -19.46 1.31 -2.45
C PHE A 22 -18.39 0.23 -2.64
N ARG A 23 -18.04 -0.12 -3.88
CA ARG A 23 -16.95 -1.08 -4.14
C ARG A 23 -15.59 -0.55 -3.66
N ILE A 24 -15.31 0.74 -3.86
CA ILE A 24 -14.07 1.36 -3.36
C ILE A 24 -14.03 1.33 -1.84
N LEU A 25 -15.15 1.64 -1.18
CA LEU A 25 -15.27 1.52 0.27
C LEU A 25 -14.99 0.10 0.78
N LEU A 26 -15.56 -0.92 0.14
CA LEU A 26 -15.29 -2.32 0.51
C LEU A 26 -13.80 -2.68 0.35
N ASN A 27 -13.16 -2.20 -0.71
CA ASN A 27 -11.74 -2.45 -0.97
C ASN A 27 -10.84 -1.80 0.07
N GLU A 28 -11.13 -0.56 0.47
CA GLU A 28 -10.41 0.14 1.54
C GLU A 28 -10.55 -0.60 2.89
N LEU A 29 -11.75 -1.11 3.21
CA LEU A 29 -11.98 -1.93 4.40
C LEU A 29 -11.18 -3.23 4.38
N GLN A 30 -11.09 -3.88 3.22
CA GLN A 30 -10.28 -5.09 3.04
C GLN A 30 -8.80 -4.76 3.22
N THR A 31 -8.31 -3.70 2.58
CA THR A 31 -6.91 -3.22 2.68
C THR A 31 -6.53 -2.91 4.13
N ALA A 32 -7.40 -2.19 4.85
CA ALA A 32 -7.25 -1.89 6.26
C ALA A 32 -7.13 -3.14 7.13
N THR A 33 -7.98 -4.14 6.86
CA THR A 33 -7.99 -5.40 7.59
C THR A 33 -6.69 -6.18 7.35
N GLN A 34 -6.17 -6.18 6.11
CA GLN A 34 -4.91 -6.85 5.78
C GLN A 34 -3.73 -6.21 6.53
N LEU A 35 -3.61 -4.88 6.46
CA LEU A 35 -2.55 -4.13 7.15
C LEU A 35 -2.60 -4.31 8.67
N GLN A 36 -3.80 -4.27 9.26
CA GLN A 36 -3.95 -4.51 10.69
C GLN A 36 -3.57 -5.95 11.06
N SER A 37 -4.03 -6.94 10.29
CA SER A 37 -3.70 -8.34 10.59
C SER A 37 -2.21 -8.62 10.47
N TYR A 38 -1.53 -8.01 9.51
CA TYR A 38 -0.08 -8.09 9.39
C TYR A 38 0.61 -7.47 10.62
N THR A 39 0.20 -6.25 11.00
CA THR A 39 0.77 -5.53 12.14
C THR A 39 0.58 -6.29 13.45
N GLU A 40 -0.63 -6.79 13.72
CA GLU A 40 -0.96 -7.55 14.94
C GLU A 40 -0.12 -8.83 15.05
N VAL A 41 0.06 -9.54 13.94
CA VAL A 41 0.90 -10.74 13.94
C VAL A 41 2.36 -10.36 14.20
N VAL A 42 2.91 -9.36 13.52
CA VAL A 42 4.30 -8.92 13.72
C VAL A 42 4.55 -8.41 15.15
N GLU A 43 3.59 -7.73 15.77
CA GLU A 43 3.74 -7.22 17.14
C GLU A 43 3.88 -8.33 18.19
N VAL A 44 3.18 -9.45 18.00
CA VAL A 44 3.15 -10.58 18.94
C VAL A 44 4.33 -11.56 18.73
N TYR A 45 5.01 -11.51 17.58
CA TYR A 45 6.15 -12.38 17.30
C TYR A 45 7.39 -12.00 18.15
N PRO A 46 8.16 -13.00 18.63
CA PRO A 46 9.40 -12.75 19.38
C PRO A 46 10.41 -11.94 18.57
N GLU A 47 11.05 -10.94 19.19
CA GLU A 47 12.06 -10.08 18.52
C GLU A 47 13.20 -10.88 17.89
N GLN A 48 13.63 -11.96 18.56
CA GLN A 48 14.67 -12.84 18.03
C GLN A 48 14.27 -13.48 16.68
N ASP A 49 13.03 -13.96 16.58
CA ASP A 49 12.53 -14.55 15.33
C ASP A 49 12.42 -13.48 14.24
N LEU A 50 11.92 -12.29 14.58
CA LEU A 50 11.83 -11.16 13.65
C LEU A 50 13.20 -10.73 13.12
N ASN A 51 14.24 -10.75 13.96
CA ASN A 51 15.61 -10.46 13.53
C ASN A 51 16.14 -11.51 12.55
N ILE A 52 15.88 -12.81 12.80
CA ILE A 52 16.28 -13.88 11.87
C ILE A 52 15.54 -13.74 10.53
N TYR A 53 14.26 -13.37 10.57
CA TYR A 53 13.47 -13.10 9.38
C TYR A 53 14.06 -11.93 8.59
N MET A 54 14.34 -10.83 9.27
CA MET A 54 14.95 -9.65 8.67
C MET A 54 16.30 -9.97 8.03
N GLU A 55 17.17 -10.69 8.76
CA GLU A 55 18.47 -11.15 8.26
C GLU A 55 18.30 -12.05 7.03
N THR A 56 17.31 -12.95 7.03
CA THR A 56 17.01 -13.82 5.87
C THR A 56 16.64 -12.99 4.64
N LEU A 57 15.85 -11.91 4.80
CA LEU A 57 15.48 -11.02 3.70
C LEU A 57 16.67 -10.19 3.21
N GLU A 58 17.52 -9.71 4.11
CA GLU A 58 18.76 -8.99 3.76
C GLU A 58 19.74 -9.92 3.02
N GLN A 59 19.84 -11.19 3.42
CA GLN A 59 20.65 -12.21 2.73
C GLN A 59 20.12 -12.54 1.33
N ILE A 60 18.81 -12.52 1.10
CA ILE A 60 18.23 -12.68 -0.24
C ILE A 60 18.72 -11.58 -1.18
N ASN A 61 18.73 -10.32 -0.71
CA ASN A 61 19.25 -9.20 -1.49
C ASN A 61 20.76 -9.33 -1.78
N SER A 62 21.51 -9.97 -0.88
CA SER A 62 22.97 -10.10 -0.98
C SER A 62 23.43 -11.36 -1.74
N ASN A 63 22.52 -12.20 -2.23
CA ASN A 63 22.86 -13.50 -2.82
C ASN A 63 23.19 -13.42 -4.33
N PRO A 64 24.33 -13.98 -4.78
CA PRO A 64 24.73 -13.98 -6.19
C PRO A 64 23.78 -14.69 -7.17
N GLN A 65 22.82 -15.50 -6.72
CA GLN A 65 21.78 -16.03 -7.63
C GLN A 65 20.73 -14.98 -7.99
N THR A 66 20.41 -14.07 -7.07
CA THR A 66 19.75 -12.80 -7.35
C THR A 66 20.65 -11.93 -8.25
N GLU A 67 21.98 -12.02 -8.05
CA GLU A 67 22.97 -11.38 -8.94
C GLU A 67 23.17 -12.06 -10.30
N SER A 68 22.68 -13.27 -10.59
CA SER A 68 22.78 -13.81 -11.96
C SER A 68 21.91 -13.02 -12.96
N SER A 69 21.00 -12.19 -12.44
CA SER A 69 20.31 -11.10 -13.14
C SER A 69 21.00 -9.73 -13.00
N GLN A 70 22.03 -9.60 -12.17
CA GLN A 70 22.79 -8.37 -11.84
C GLN A 70 24.26 -8.39 -12.34
N ALA A 71 24.83 -9.54 -12.73
CA ALA A 71 26.27 -9.71 -12.98
C ALA A 71 26.67 -9.65 -14.47
N VAL A 72 25.74 -9.34 -15.39
CA VAL A 72 26.05 -9.20 -16.83
C VAL A 72 25.63 -7.82 -17.38
N SER A 73 24.86 -7.03 -16.63
CA SER A 73 24.42 -5.67 -16.97
C SER A 73 23.99 -4.94 -15.70
N GLU A 74 24.27 -3.64 -15.58
CA GLU A 74 23.79 -2.76 -14.47
C GLU A 74 22.25 -2.64 -14.44
N VAL A 75 21.56 -3.18 -15.45
CA VAL A 75 20.10 -3.14 -15.62
C VAL A 75 19.49 -4.50 -15.27
N PRO A 76 18.49 -4.57 -14.37
CA PRO A 76 17.86 -5.83 -14.00
C PRO A 76 17.15 -6.48 -15.19
N ILE A 77 17.00 -7.81 -15.17
CA ILE A 77 16.07 -8.51 -16.06
C ILE A 77 14.65 -8.08 -15.68
N TYR A 78 14.17 -7.04 -16.35
CA TYR A 78 12.89 -6.42 -16.10
C TYR A 78 11.81 -7.03 -16.98
N ASN A 79 10.72 -7.45 -16.35
CA ASN A 79 9.48 -7.79 -17.03
C ASN A 79 8.41 -6.82 -16.55
N ASP A 80 7.68 -6.22 -17.48
CA ASP A 80 6.60 -5.32 -17.14
C ASP A 80 5.53 -6.06 -16.33
N PRO A 81 5.26 -5.65 -15.07
CA PRO A 81 4.38 -6.40 -14.17
C PRO A 81 2.89 -6.36 -14.58
N PHE A 82 2.52 -5.51 -15.54
CA PHE A 82 1.16 -5.43 -16.07
C PHE A 82 0.98 -6.19 -17.40
N ILE A 83 2.07 -6.71 -17.98
CA ILE A 83 2.05 -7.46 -19.25
C ILE A 83 2.45 -8.92 -19.02
N VAL A 84 3.49 -9.16 -18.22
CA VAL A 84 4.05 -10.51 -18.01
C VAL A 84 4.12 -10.81 -16.51
N GLU A 85 3.47 -11.89 -16.12
CA GLU A 85 3.51 -12.38 -14.75
C GLU A 85 4.73 -13.28 -14.53
N VAL A 86 5.66 -12.82 -13.68
CA VAL A 86 6.88 -13.54 -13.34
C VAL A 86 6.96 -13.70 -11.83
N ALA A 87 7.12 -14.93 -11.36
CA ALA A 87 7.36 -15.20 -9.95
C ALA A 87 8.82 -14.83 -9.58
N PRO A 88 9.06 -14.12 -8.46
CA PRO A 88 10.41 -13.88 -7.96
C PRO A 88 11.17 -15.18 -7.66
N VAL A 89 12.50 -15.18 -7.78
CA VAL A 89 13.34 -16.36 -7.55
C VAL A 89 13.23 -16.83 -6.09
N GLU A 90 13.12 -15.87 -5.18
CA GLU A 90 12.96 -16.03 -3.74
C GLU A 90 11.52 -16.32 -3.30
N TYR A 91 10.59 -16.49 -4.24
CA TYR A 91 9.16 -16.61 -3.93
C TYR A 91 8.85 -17.74 -2.94
N GLU A 92 9.45 -18.93 -3.09
CA GLU A 92 9.22 -20.04 -2.16
C GLU A 92 9.75 -19.78 -0.74
N VAL A 93 10.87 -19.05 -0.62
CA VAL A 93 11.43 -18.66 0.68
C VAL A 93 10.52 -17.64 1.35
N THR A 94 10.15 -16.59 0.62
CA THR A 94 9.28 -15.53 1.12
C THR A 94 7.88 -16.03 1.42
N LYS A 95 7.30 -16.94 0.63
CA LYS A 95 6.00 -17.58 0.89
C LYS A 95 6.03 -18.45 2.16
N LYS A 96 7.17 -19.09 2.46
CA LYS A 96 7.33 -19.83 3.72
C LYS A 96 7.37 -18.89 4.93
N LEU A 97 7.99 -17.72 4.78
CA LEU A 97 8.05 -16.72 5.84
C LEU A 97 6.71 -15.97 5.99
N PHE A 98 6.09 -15.62 4.87
CA PHE A 98 4.85 -14.83 4.73
C PHE A 98 3.81 -15.62 3.90
N PRO A 99 3.11 -16.59 4.50
CA PRO A 99 2.12 -17.43 3.82
C PRO A 99 0.99 -16.67 3.12
N ASP A 100 0.60 -15.52 3.68
CA ASP A 100 -0.47 -14.66 3.15
C ASP A 100 0.06 -13.66 2.08
N GLY A 101 1.34 -13.77 1.70
CA GLY A 101 2.00 -12.98 0.66
C GLY A 101 2.41 -11.56 1.06
N VAL A 102 1.80 -11.00 2.11
CA VAL A 102 2.13 -9.66 2.62
C VAL A 102 3.47 -9.68 3.34
N ILE A 103 4.46 -8.99 2.78
CA ILE A 103 5.80 -8.85 3.36
C ILE A 103 5.94 -7.56 4.19
N GLY A 104 5.06 -6.58 3.98
CA GLY A 104 4.99 -5.38 4.81
C GLY A 104 4.04 -4.32 4.26
N SER A 105 4.39 -3.04 4.41
CA SER A 105 3.54 -1.93 3.99
C SER A 105 4.32 -0.73 3.47
N ILE A 106 3.67 0.03 2.59
CA ILE A 106 4.12 1.34 2.08
C ILE A 106 3.17 2.42 2.58
N TYR A 107 3.72 3.56 3.02
CA TYR A 107 2.98 4.76 3.36
C TYR A 107 3.57 5.98 2.64
N ILE A 108 2.71 6.77 2.00
CA ILE A 108 3.08 7.98 1.24
C ILE A 108 2.29 9.15 1.83
N PRO A 109 2.85 9.91 2.80
CA PRO A 109 2.13 10.94 3.53
C PRO A 109 1.51 12.02 2.64
N LYS A 110 2.23 12.46 1.61
CA LYS A 110 1.81 13.53 0.69
C LYS A 110 0.43 13.29 0.06
N ILE A 111 0.12 12.03 -0.23
CA ILE A 111 -1.15 11.61 -0.83
C ILE A 111 -2.00 10.77 0.14
N GLY A 112 -1.55 10.63 1.39
CA GLY A 112 -2.17 9.82 2.42
C GLY A 112 -2.36 8.34 2.06
N GLU A 113 -1.60 7.79 1.11
CA GLU A 113 -1.81 6.41 0.62
C GLU A 113 -1.03 5.41 1.48
N GLN A 114 -1.73 4.39 2.00
CA GLN A 114 -1.11 3.28 2.72
C GLN A 114 -1.59 1.95 2.16
N LEU A 115 -0.65 1.09 1.74
CA LEU A 115 -0.94 -0.18 1.09
C LEU A 115 -0.10 -1.31 1.70
N PRO A 116 -0.64 -2.53 1.76
CA PRO A 116 0.18 -3.72 1.95
C PRO A 116 1.12 -3.88 0.75
N ILE A 117 2.32 -4.39 1.02
CA ILE A 117 3.29 -4.81 0.01
C ILE A 117 3.28 -6.33 -0.03
N TYR A 118 2.94 -6.88 -1.18
CA TYR A 118 3.05 -8.30 -1.50
C TYR A 118 4.39 -8.61 -2.17
N ASN A 119 4.92 -9.82 -1.98
CA ASN A 119 6.08 -10.25 -2.78
C ASN A 119 5.64 -10.77 -4.16
N GLY A 120 6.16 -10.15 -5.23
CA GLY A 120 5.88 -10.51 -6.61
C GLY A 120 4.63 -9.83 -7.16
N ALA A 121 4.79 -9.07 -8.24
CA ALA A 121 3.73 -8.30 -8.90
C ALA A 121 2.87 -9.18 -9.84
N THR A 122 2.16 -10.15 -9.26
CA THR A 122 1.15 -10.94 -9.98
C THR A 122 -0.15 -10.15 -10.17
N ASN A 123 -1.00 -10.58 -11.10
CA ASN A 123 -2.33 -9.98 -11.26
C ASN A 123 -3.16 -10.04 -9.97
N GLU A 124 -3.01 -11.13 -9.20
CA GLU A 124 -3.67 -11.31 -7.91
C GLU A 124 -3.16 -10.30 -6.87
N HIS A 125 -1.86 -10.15 -6.72
CA HIS A 125 -1.27 -9.23 -5.75
C HIS A 125 -1.54 -7.75 -6.10
N LEU A 126 -1.43 -7.37 -7.38
CA LEU A 126 -1.73 -6.01 -7.85
C LEU A 126 -3.22 -5.64 -7.70
N ALA A 127 -4.11 -6.63 -7.68
CA ALA A 127 -5.52 -6.44 -7.40
C ALA A 127 -5.83 -6.22 -5.91
N LEU A 128 -4.87 -6.51 -5.01
CA LEU A 128 -4.99 -6.40 -3.56
C LEU A 128 -4.23 -5.20 -2.98
N GLY A 129 -3.13 -4.78 -3.59
CA GLY A 129 -2.34 -3.65 -3.10
C GLY A 129 -1.08 -3.39 -3.92
N ALA A 130 -0.01 -2.99 -3.23
CA ALA A 130 1.30 -2.82 -3.84
C ALA A 130 2.06 -4.15 -3.85
N ALA A 131 2.95 -4.34 -4.80
CA ALA A 131 3.73 -5.57 -4.93
C ALA A 131 5.14 -5.29 -5.44
N THR A 132 6.12 -6.07 -4.99
CA THR A 132 7.51 -5.99 -5.49
C THR A 132 7.61 -6.55 -6.91
N VAL A 133 8.38 -5.89 -7.77
CA VAL A 133 8.64 -6.37 -9.13
C VAL A 133 9.74 -7.42 -9.08
N ALA A 134 9.51 -8.57 -9.72
CA ALA A 134 10.49 -9.65 -9.79
C ALA A 134 11.79 -9.18 -10.47
N GLY A 135 12.93 -9.65 -9.98
CA GLY A 135 14.25 -9.23 -10.46
C GLY A 135 14.78 -7.94 -9.81
N THR A 136 14.08 -7.38 -8.85
CA THR A 136 14.50 -6.19 -8.07
C THR A 136 14.69 -6.56 -6.60
N SER A 137 15.41 -5.73 -5.84
CA SER A 137 15.67 -6.02 -4.43
C SER A 137 14.38 -6.02 -3.60
N LEU A 138 14.31 -6.87 -2.58
CA LEU A 138 13.28 -6.75 -1.54
C LEU A 138 13.45 -5.42 -0.81
N PRO A 139 12.36 -4.76 -0.37
CA PRO A 139 12.40 -3.41 0.20
C PRO A 139 12.82 -3.42 1.69
N VAL A 140 13.92 -4.11 1.99
CA VAL A 140 14.55 -4.18 3.31
C VAL A 140 15.73 -3.21 3.48
N GLY A 141 16.05 -2.50 2.40
CA GLY A 141 17.14 -1.53 2.30
C GLY A 141 18.52 -2.20 2.21
N GLY A 142 19.56 -1.36 2.25
CA GLY A 142 20.96 -1.76 2.14
C GLY A 142 21.65 -1.09 0.96
N GLU A 143 22.93 -0.81 1.11
CA GLU A 143 23.75 -0.26 0.01
C GLU A 143 23.80 -1.25 -1.16
N GLY A 144 23.74 -0.74 -2.39
CA GLY A 144 23.71 -1.57 -3.60
C GLY A 144 22.35 -2.17 -3.90
N THR A 145 21.29 -1.77 -3.19
CA THR A 145 19.94 -2.29 -3.42
C THR A 145 19.07 -1.31 -4.20
N HIS A 146 18.19 -1.84 -5.04
CA HIS A 146 17.15 -1.07 -5.71
C HIS A 146 15.86 -1.87 -5.72
N SER A 147 14.90 -1.46 -4.88
CA SER A 147 13.58 -2.08 -4.85
C SER A 147 12.61 -1.35 -5.79
N VAL A 148 11.85 -2.11 -6.57
CA VAL A 148 10.78 -1.54 -7.41
C VAL A 148 9.44 -2.08 -6.91
N ILE A 149 8.55 -1.16 -6.54
CA ILE A 149 7.21 -1.48 -6.04
C ILE A 149 6.19 -1.01 -7.07
N SER A 150 5.31 -1.91 -7.50
CA SER A 150 4.25 -1.65 -8.46
C SER A 150 2.87 -1.67 -7.81
N ALA A 151 1.97 -0.79 -8.27
CA ALA A 151 0.54 -0.88 -8.01
C ALA A 151 -0.23 -0.23 -9.16
N HIS A 152 -1.50 -0.59 -9.34
CA HIS A 152 -2.31 0.03 -10.40
C HIS A 152 -2.54 1.53 -10.19
N ARG A 153 -2.62 2.28 -11.29
CA ARG A 153 -3.05 3.70 -11.30
C ARG A 153 -4.57 3.85 -11.46
N GLY A 154 -5.13 3.05 -12.36
CA GLY A 154 -6.51 3.12 -12.83
C GLY A 154 -7.43 2.02 -12.31
N TYR A 155 -7.17 1.48 -11.11
CA TYR A 155 -7.96 0.35 -10.63
C TYR A 155 -9.39 0.77 -10.29
N ALA A 156 -10.38 0.07 -10.85
CA ALA A 156 -11.80 0.44 -10.70
C ALA A 156 -12.28 0.40 -9.23
N ARG A 157 -11.56 -0.32 -8.36
CA ARG A 157 -11.95 -0.54 -6.95
C ARG A 157 -11.05 0.17 -5.95
N ALA A 158 -9.99 0.88 -6.36
CA ALA A 158 -9.07 1.52 -5.42
C ALA A 158 -8.29 2.68 -6.04
N ASN A 159 -7.74 3.54 -5.20
CA ASN A 159 -6.81 4.58 -5.65
C ASN A 159 -5.42 4.00 -5.88
N TYR A 160 -4.83 3.27 -4.94
CA TYR A 160 -3.49 2.70 -5.08
C TYR A 160 -2.49 3.78 -5.53
N PHE A 161 -1.70 3.56 -6.58
CA PHE A 161 -0.74 4.53 -7.09
C PHE A 161 -1.35 5.56 -8.05
N ARG A 162 -2.67 5.80 -8.00
CA ARG A 162 -3.36 6.79 -8.85
C ARG A 162 -2.67 8.15 -8.88
N HIS A 163 -2.18 8.59 -7.71
CA HIS A 163 -1.74 9.95 -7.44
C HIS A 163 -0.23 10.08 -7.20
N ILE A 164 0.58 9.07 -7.53
CA ILE A 164 2.04 9.19 -7.35
C ILE A 164 2.67 10.22 -8.30
N ASP A 165 1.95 10.66 -9.34
CA ASP A 165 2.31 11.78 -10.21
C ASP A 165 2.34 13.14 -9.50
N LEU A 166 1.70 13.24 -8.33
CA LEU A 166 1.75 14.44 -7.50
C LEU A 166 3.02 14.54 -6.65
N LEU A 167 3.83 13.49 -6.61
CA LEU A 167 5.06 13.46 -5.82
C LEU A 167 6.17 14.27 -6.49
N VAL A 168 6.81 15.11 -5.69
CA VAL A 168 7.91 15.98 -6.10
C VAL A 168 9.17 15.70 -5.27
N PRO A 169 10.36 16.12 -5.74
CA PRO A 169 11.58 15.94 -4.97
C PRO A 169 11.45 16.49 -3.53
N GLY A 170 11.88 15.70 -2.54
CA GLY A 170 11.75 16.01 -1.12
C GLY A 170 10.56 15.33 -0.41
N ASP A 171 9.54 14.88 -1.16
CA ASP A 171 8.43 14.11 -0.57
C ASP A 171 8.92 12.77 -0.01
N LYS A 172 8.28 12.29 1.05
CA LYS A 172 8.69 11.08 1.77
C LYS A 172 7.86 9.86 1.38
N ILE A 173 8.51 8.70 1.36
CA ILE A 173 7.91 7.38 1.23
C ILE A 173 8.44 6.53 2.37
N LEU A 174 7.56 5.91 3.14
CA LEU A 174 7.91 5.06 4.27
C LEU A 174 7.61 3.61 3.89
N ILE A 175 8.58 2.73 4.07
CA ILE A 175 8.42 1.30 3.91
C ILE A 175 8.59 0.63 5.27
N THR A 176 7.60 -0.13 5.70
CA THR A 176 7.67 -0.90 6.96
C THR A 176 7.65 -2.39 6.65
N ILE A 177 8.74 -3.07 6.96
CA ILE A 177 8.90 -4.53 6.87
C ILE A 177 9.17 -5.04 8.28
N LEU A 178 8.34 -5.97 8.76
CA LEU A 178 8.34 -6.42 10.15
C LEU A 178 8.24 -5.19 11.09
N LYS A 179 9.19 -5.00 12.00
CA LYS A 179 9.26 -3.83 12.90
C LYS A 179 10.18 -2.71 12.38
N LYS A 180 10.83 -2.88 11.23
CA LYS A 180 11.79 -1.92 10.68
C LYS A 180 11.08 -0.98 9.71
N THR A 181 11.21 0.33 9.95
CA THR A 181 10.72 1.37 9.03
C THR A 181 11.89 2.07 8.35
N LEU A 182 11.83 2.12 7.02
CA LEU A 182 12.80 2.77 6.15
C LEU A 182 12.14 4.00 5.54
N THR A 183 12.83 5.15 5.57
CA THR A 183 12.37 6.38 4.92
C THR A 183 13.16 6.63 3.65
N TYR A 184 12.43 6.85 2.56
CA TYR A 184 12.95 7.26 1.27
C TYR A 184 12.47 8.68 0.95
N GLU A 185 13.32 9.45 0.29
CA GLU A 185 13.00 10.78 -0.22
C GLU A 185 12.95 10.74 -1.74
N VAL A 186 11.84 11.22 -2.31
CA VAL A 186 11.66 11.33 -3.76
C VAL A 186 12.76 12.23 -4.33
N THR A 187 13.39 11.78 -5.41
CA THR A 187 14.42 12.51 -6.15
C THR A 187 13.91 13.02 -7.49
N GLY A 188 12.86 12.40 -8.04
CA GLY A 188 12.25 12.80 -9.29
C GLY A 188 11.25 11.77 -9.81
N ASN A 189 10.68 12.06 -10.97
CA ASN A 189 9.80 11.16 -11.69
C ASN A 189 10.08 11.21 -13.19
N GLN A 190 9.66 10.17 -13.90
CA GLN A 190 9.75 10.10 -15.34
C GLN A 190 8.69 9.16 -15.94
N VAL A 191 8.42 9.34 -17.23
CA VAL A 191 7.53 8.47 -18.00
C VAL A 191 8.36 7.74 -19.05
N VAL A 192 8.28 6.40 -19.03
CA VAL A 192 9.05 5.50 -19.89
C VAL A 192 8.12 4.56 -20.66
N GLU A 193 8.64 3.93 -21.71
CA GLU A 193 7.93 2.84 -22.40
C GLU A 193 7.83 1.60 -21.50
N ALA A 194 6.83 0.75 -21.75
CA ALA A 194 6.56 -0.43 -20.91
C ALA A 194 7.71 -1.45 -20.87
N ASP A 195 8.55 -1.49 -21.89
CA ASP A 195 9.70 -2.39 -22.04
C ASP A 195 11.05 -1.70 -21.78
N ASP A 196 11.05 -0.49 -21.22
CA ASP A 196 12.27 0.28 -20.94
C ASP A 196 12.69 0.17 -19.46
N PRO A 197 13.73 -0.65 -19.16
CA PRO A 197 14.26 -0.78 -17.80
C PRO A 197 15.41 0.17 -17.48
N SER A 198 15.79 1.08 -18.38
CA SER A 198 17.07 1.80 -18.34
C SER A 198 17.35 2.53 -17.02
N SER A 199 16.32 2.96 -16.31
CA SER A 199 16.42 3.66 -15.03
C SER A 199 16.14 2.82 -13.79
N LEU A 200 15.97 1.51 -13.95
CA LEU A 200 15.73 0.56 -12.85
C LEU A 200 17.02 -0.16 -12.42
N GLY A 201 18.17 0.25 -12.97
CA GLY A 201 19.48 -0.23 -12.57
C GLY A 201 19.82 0.09 -11.12
N PHE A 202 20.68 -0.73 -10.52
CA PHE A 202 21.16 -0.51 -9.16
C PHE A 202 22.45 0.31 -9.16
N GLU A 203 22.69 1.04 -8.07
CA GLU A 203 23.93 1.78 -7.87
C GLU A 203 24.63 1.25 -6.61
N LYS A 204 25.90 0.86 -6.74
CA LYS A 204 26.65 0.10 -5.73
C LYS A 204 26.63 0.71 -4.32
N GLU A 205 26.59 2.04 -4.22
CA GLU A 205 26.66 2.78 -2.95
C GLU A 205 25.34 3.47 -2.58
N GLN A 206 24.25 3.12 -3.27
CA GLN A 206 22.93 3.71 -3.00
C GLN A 206 21.94 2.63 -2.52
N ASP A 207 20.97 3.06 -1.71
CA ASP A 207 19.77 2.31 -1.36
C ASP A 207 18.59 3.04 -2.04
N LEU A 208 18.10 2.45 -3.12
CA LEU A 208 17.14 3.06 -4.05
C LEU A 208 15.76 2.41 -3.97
N LEU A 209 14.73 3.22 -4.20
CA LEU A 209 13.34 2.79 -4.31
C LEU A 209 12.72 3.44 -5.54
N THR A 210 12.02 2.66 -6.35
CA THR A 210 11.18 3.18 -7.43
C THR A 210 9.73 2.72 -7.26
N LEU A 211 8.79 3.66 -7.30
CA LEU A 211 7.37 3.36 -7.44
C LEU A 211 7.02 3.30 -8.92
N LEU A 212 6.32 2.25 -9.33
CA LEU A 212 5.99 1.96 -10.72
C LEU A 212 4.47 1.87 -10.90
N THR A 213 3.92 2.57 -11.88
CA THR A 213 2.50 2.43 -12.24
C THR A 213 2.24 2.68 -13.72
N CYS A 214 1.07 2.26 -14.21
CA CYS A 214 0.62 2.54 -15.57
C CYS A 214 0.41 4.05 -15.82
N HIS A 215 0.77 4.53 -17.00
CA HIS A 215 0.58 5.92 -17.42
C HIS A 215 0.22 5.98 -18.92
N PRO A 216 -0.46 7.02 -19.41
CA PRO A 216 -1.30 7.95 -18.65
C PRO A 216 -2.58 7.27 -18.16
N TYR A 217 -3.27 7.92 -17.23
CA TYR A 217 -4.47 7.39 -16.60
C TYR A 217 -5.51 6.98 -17.65
N MET A 218 -6.07 5.76 -17.50
CA MET A 218 -7.05 5.13 -18.41
C MET A 218 -6.51 4.66 -19.78
N ILE A 219 -5.29 5.02 -20.16
CA ILE A 219 -4.66 4.57 -21.42
C ILE A 219 -3.63 3.46 -21.14
N ASN A 220 -2.78 3.65 -20.13
CA ASN A 220 -1.86 2.64 -19.59
C ASN A 220 -0.83 2.07 -20.60
N ASP A 221 -0.49 2.81 -21.65
CA ASP A 221 0.49 2.40 -22.68
C ASP A 221 1.95 2.60 -22.24
N LYS A 222 2.19 3.50 -21.28
CA LYS A 222 3.49 3.84 -20.71
C LYS A 222 3.57 3.51 -19.22
N ARG A 223 4.73 3.75 -18.60
CA ARG A 223 4.95 3.63 -17.16
C ARG A 223 5.40 4.95 -16.57
N LEU A 224 4.81 5.29 -15.43
CA LEU A 224 5.28 6.37 -14.57
C LEU A 224 6.16 5.75 -13.49
N LEU A 225 7.39 6.24 -13.40
CA LEU A 225 8.37 5.87 -12.39
C LEU A 225 8.57 7.08 -11.46
N VAL A 226 8.47 6.85 -10.15
CA VAL A 226 8.87 7.83 -9.12
C VAL A 226 10.06 7.27 -8.39
N HIS A 227 11.21 7.94 -8.55
CA HIS A 227 12.46 7.53 -7.95
C HIS A 227 12.63 8.18 -6.59
N ALA A 228 13.18 7.41 -5.66
CA ALA A 228 13.49 7.86 -4.31
C ALA A 228 14.78 7.21 -3.84
N LYS A 229 15.50 7.91 -2.96
CA LYS A 229 16.72 7.42 -2.32
C LYS A 229 16.53 7.34 -0.82
N ARG A 230 17.24 6.41 -0.19
CA ARG A 230 17.22 6.25 1.26
C ARG A 230 17.71 7.51 1.95
N VAL A 231 17.01 7.87 3.03
CA VAL A 231 17.43 8.91 3.98
C VAL A 231 17.37 8.36 5.41
N PRO A 232 18.05 8.99 6.39
CA PRO A 232 17.87 8.63 7.79
C PRO A 232 16.38 8.62 8.17
N THR A 233 15.94 7.56 8.83
CA THR A 233 14.56 7.44 9.28
C THR A 233 14.32 8.41 10.44
N THR A 234 13.66 9.52 10.18
CA THR A 234 13.31 10.54 11.20
C THR A 234 11.88 10.38 11.72
N ALA A 235 11.03 9.59 11.04
CA ALA A 235 9.63 9.41 11.38
C ALA A 235 9.26 7.94 11.51
N VAL A 236 8.49 7.61 12.54
CA VAL A 236 7.83 6.29 12.67
C VAL A 236 6.60 6.32 11.77
N ALA A 237 6.40 5.29 10.95
CA ALA A 237 5.19 5.18 10.15
C ALA A 237 3.96 5.19 11.10
N PRO A 238 2.99 6.09 10.91
CA PRO A 238 1.79 6.10 11.74
C PRO A 238 1.08 4.74 11.66
N THR A 239 0.53 4.31 12.79
CA THR A 239 -0.35 3.13 12.82
C THR A 239 -1.49 3.36 11.84
N PHE A 240 -1.98 2.32 11.15
CA PHE A 240 -3.05 2.45 10.15
C PHE A 240 -4.27 3.24 10.67
N ALA A 241 -4.60 3.06 11.96
CA ALA A 241 -5.65 3.82 12.64
C ALA A 241 -5.44 5.35 12.58
N SER A 242 -4.20 5.82 12.66
CA SER A 242 -3.83 7.24 12.59
C SER A 242 -3.78 7.78 11.16
N VAL A 243 -3.47 6.96 10.16
CA VAL A 243 -3.46 7.37 8.73
C VAL A 243 -4.87 7.66 8.23
N VAL A 244 -5.85 6.87 8.64
CA VAL A 244 -7.27 7.12 8.30
C VAL A 244 -7.75 8.45 8.87
N THR A 245 -7.26 8.84 10.06
CA THR A 245 -7.54 10.15 10.66
C THR A 245 -6.73 11.28 10.02
N GLN A 246 -5.49 11.06 9.56
CA GLN A 246 -4.69 12.12 8.89
C GLN A 246 -5.22 12.49 7.49
N ARG A 247 -5.87 11.56 6.78
CA ARG A 247 -6.62 11.89 5.54
C ARG A 247 -7.73 12.93 5.76
N GLU A 248 -8.20 13.10 7.00
CA GLU A 248 -9.21 14.07 7.41
C GLU A 248 -8.64 15.48 7.50
N VAL A 249 -7.40 15.63 8.00
CA VAL A 249 -6.77 16.94 8.26
C VAL A 249 -6.26 17.62 6.98
N ILE A 250 -5.76 16.84 6.02
CA ILE A 250 -5.27 17.37 4.72
C ILE A 250 -6.42 17.92 3.86
N ALA A 251 -7.67 17.54 4.15
CA ALA A 251 -8.84 18.09 3.47
C ALA A 251 -9.29 19.46 4.02
N GLU A 252 -8.78 19.92 5.17
CA GLU A 252 -9.25 21.16 5.79
C GLU A 252 -8.22 22.28 5.97
N GLU A 253 -6.92 22.05 6.25
CA GLU A 253 -6.03 23.20 6.52
C GLU A 253 -4.60 23.03 5.97
N GLY A 254 -4.10 24.11 5.38
CA GLY A 254 -2.72 24.28 4.94
C GLY A 254 -1.81 24.83 6.04
N GLN A 255 -0.51 24.61 5.81
CA GLN A 255 0.67 25.17 6.49
C GLN A 255 1.12 24.59 7.85
N GLU A 256 2.35 24.04 7.78
CA GLU A 256 3.56 24.42 8.53
C GLU A 256 3.62 24.17 10.04
N ILE A 257 4.79 23.73 10.53
CA ILE A 257 5.48 23.91 11.84
C ILE A 257 6.44 22.70 11.97
N VAL A 258 7.73 22.82 11.62
CA VAL A 258 8.90 23.22 12.44
C VAL A 258 9.42 22.11 13.37
N SER A 259 10.73 21.90 13.19
CA SER A 259 11.71 20.98 13.77
C SER A 259 11.92 21.13 15.27
N ASP A 260 12.35 20.03 15.91
CA ASP A 260 13.42 20.06 16.93
C ASP A 260 14.13 18.70 17.05
N GLU A 261 15.47 18.75 17.03
CA GLU A 261 16.48 17.73 17.43
C GLU A 261 16.73 17.86 18.96
N PRO A 262 17.65 17.12 19.66
CA PRO A 262 18.56 16.05 19.22
C PRO A 262 18.73 14.87 20.21
N THR A 263 19.61 13.92 19.84
CA THR A 263 20.72 13.37 20.64
C THR A 263 20.75 11.85 20.88
N SER A 264 21.76 11.25 20.22
CA SER A 264 22.55 10.03 20.45
C SER A 264 22.43 9.25 21.77
N VAL A 265 22.61 7.92 21.70
CA VAL A 265 23.79 7.19 22.24
C VAL A 265 23.81 5.74 21.69
N SER A 266 25.03 5.31 21.37
CA SER A 266 25.49 3.99 20.90
C SER A 266 25.51 2.90 21.98
N GLU A 267 25.34 1.63 21.59
CA GLU A 267 26.36 0.56 21.75
C GLU A 267 25.82 -0.81 21.29
N GLN A 268 26.62 -1.51 20.49
CA GLN A 268 26.47 -2.94 20.15
C GLN A 268 26.90 -3.82 21.34
N PRO A 269 26.50 -5.09 21.36
CA PRO A 269 27.56 -6.10 21.28
C PRO A 269 27.28 -7.25 20.32
N THR A 270 28.40 -7.87 19.99
CA THR A 270 28.66 -8.94 19.03
C THR A 270 28.38 -10.33 19.59
N VAL A 271 28.35 -11.29 18.67
CA VAL A 271 28.68 -12.73 18.76
C VAL A 271 27.56 -13.72 19.10
N GLN A 272 27.27 -14.62 18.14
CA GLN A 272 27.50 -16.08 18.19
C GLN A 272 26.46 -16.81 17.33
N GLU A 273 26.99 -17.39 16.26
CA GLU A 273 26.45 -18.41 15.38
C GLU A 273 25.92 -19.62 16.16
N GLN A 274 24.60 -19.89 16.12
CA GLN A 274 24.10 -21.23 16.45
C GLN A 274 22.72 -21.56 15.86
N LYS A 275 22.76 -22.55 14.96
CA LYS A 275 21.75 -23.59 14.68
C LYS A 275 20.53 -23.18 13.84
N ARG A 276 20.54 -23.65 12.59
CA ARG A 276 19.37 -23.88 11.73
C ARG A 276 18.35 -24.77 12.45
N GLU A 277 17.49 -24.16 13.24
CA GLU A 277 16.22 -24.72 13.64
C GLU A 277 15.16 -24.14 12.70
N SER A 278 14.26 -24.99 12.22
CA SER A 278 13.30 -24.66 11.18
C SER A 278 12.43 -23.45 11.58
N LEU A 279 12.70 -22.30 10.95
CA LEU A 279 11.89 -21.08 11.05
C LEU A 279 10.40 -21.44 10.95
N THR A 280 9.68 -21.24 12.05
CA THR A 280 8.22 -21.40 12.06
C THR A 280 7.62 -20.24 11.30
N PRO A 281 6.83 -20.45 10.23
CA PRO A 281 6.24 -19.39 9.43
C PRO A 281 5.55 -18.30 10.25
N ILE A 282 5.41 -17.08 9.70
CA ILE A 282 4.44 -16.09 10.18
C ILE A 282 3.03 -16.61 9.84
N ASN A 283 2.58 -17.61 10.60
CA ASN A 283 1.33 -18.33 10.40
C ASN A 283 0.27 -17.76 11.33
N ARG A 284 -0.85 -17.33 10.76
CA ARG A 284 -2.07 -16.90 11.50
C ARG A 284 -2.63 -17.97 12.45
N VAL A 285 -2.23 -19.24 12.30
CA VAL A 285 -2.89 -20.42 12.88
C VAL A 285 -2.51 -20.69 14.36
N LYS A 286 -1.38 -20.19 14.88
CA LYS A 286 -1.05 -20.37 16.32
C LYS A 286 -1.64 -19.29 17.23
N SER A 287 -2.23 -18.24 16.65
CA SER A 287 -2.81 -17.11 17.38
C SER A 287 -4.28 -17.31 17.76
N PHE A 288 -4.82 -18.53 17.67
CA PHE A 288 -6.18 -18.82 18.18
C PHE A 288 -6.18 -19.37 19.62
N VAL A 289 -5.05 -19.89 20.10
CA VAL A 289 -4.95 -20.54 21.42
C VAL A 289 -4.24 -19.65 22.46
N ALA A 290 -3.45 -18.66 22.03
CA ALA A 290 -2.81 -17.69 22.93
C ALA A 290 -3.53 -16.32 23.01
N VAL A 291 -4.48 -16.04 22.11
CA VAL A 291 -5.25 -14.77 22.08
C VAL A 291 -6.62 -14.88 22.76
N THR A 292 -6.83 -15.88 23.61
CA THR A 292 -8.04 -15.97 24.46
C THR A 292 -7.93 -15.17 25.76
N PHE A 293 -6.82 -14.51 26.04
CA PHE A 293 -6.70 -13.60 27.18
C PHE A 293 -6.28 -12.19 26.73
N LYS A 294 -7.29 -11.31 26.63
CA LYS A 294 -7.24 -9.89 26.23
C LYS A 294 -6.80 -9.67 24.78
N PHE A 295 -7.75 -9.36 23.90
CA PHE A 295 -7.75 -8.08 23.18
C PHE A 295 -9.09 -7.95 22.43
N ASN A 296 -9.88 -6.96 22.85
CA ASN A 296 -11.19 -6.67 22.30
C ASN A 296 -11.02 -6.08 20.89
N SER A 297 -11.22 -6.89 19.86
CA SER A 297 -11.13 -6.53 18.44
C SER A 297 -12.09 -5.40 18.03
N GLU A 298 -13.05 -5.04 18.88
CA GLU A 298 -13.92 -3.87 18.70
C GLU A 298 -13.22 -2.53 18.98
N THR A 299 -12.12 -2.49 19.73
CA THR A 299 -11.65 -1.22 20.31
C THR A 299 -10.89 -0.31 19.31
N ILE A 300 -10.28 -0.88 18.27
CA ILE A 300 -9.51 -0.13 17.24
C ILE A 300 -10.10 -0.29 15.83
N LEU A 301 -10.69 -1.44 15.52
CA LEU A 301 -11.33 -1.67 14.23
C LEU A 301 -12.66 -0.87 14.10
N ALA A 302 -13.36 -0.63 15.21
CA ALA A 302 -14.59 0.16 15.21
C ALA A 302 -14.38 1.62 14.81
N PRO A 303 -13.41 2.41 15.34
CA PRO A 303 -13.23 3.79 14.92
C PRO A 303 -12.79 3.93 13.45
N VAL A 304 -11.92 3.05 12.94
CA VAL A 304 -11.51 3.04 11.53
C VAL A 304 -12.70 2.70 10.62
N LYS A 305 -13.43 1.62 10.92
CA LYS A 305 -14.66 1.26 10.18
C LYS A 305 -15.71 2.36 10.29
N ARG A 306 -15.91 2.94 11.47
CA ARG A 306 -16.91 3.99 11.75
C ARG A 306 -16.60 5.27 10.99
N ASN A 307 -15.36 5.75 11.00
CA ASN A 307 -14.99 6.98 10.31
C ASN A 307 -15.02 6.82 8.78
N LEU A 308 -14.60 5.65 8.27
CA LEU A 308 -14.71 5.33 6.84
C LEU A 308 -16.18 5.19 6.39
N LEU A 309 -17.01 4.55 7.23
CA LEU A 309 -18.47 4.45 7.03
C LEU A 309 -19.17 5.80 7.19
N LEU A 310 -18.70 6.71 8.05
CA LEU A 310 -19.25 8.05 8.23
C LEU A 310 -18.97 8.93 7.01
N ASN A 311 -17.73 9.04 6.53
CA ASN A 311 -17.40 9.92 5.41
C ASN A 311 -18.06 9.49 4.09
N ARG A 312 -18.02 8.20 3.77
CA ARG A 312 -18.74 7.71 2.58
C ARG A 312 -20.22 7.46 2.83
N GLY A 313 -20.62 7.28 4.08
CA GLY A 313 -22.00 7.33 4.52
C GLY A 313 -22.61 8.70 4.34
N ILE A 314 -21.86 9.79 4.53
CA ILE A 314 -22.31 11.17 4.25
C ILE A 314 -22.52 11.36 2.74
N VAL A 315 -21.65 10.81 1.89
CA VAL A 315 -21.87 10.80 0.43
C VAL A 315 -23.11 9.98 0.06
N LEU A 316 -23.34 8.84 0.70
CA LEU A 316 -24.53 8.02 0.47
C LEU A 316 -25.81 8.68 1.02
N LEU A 317 -25.74 9.30 2.20
CA LEU A 317 -26.84 10.02 2.86
C LEU A 317 -27.18 11.30 2.12
N SER A 318 -26.21 12.01 1.57
CA SER A 318 -26.46 13.17 0.70
C SER A 318 -27.13 12.74 -0.61
N MET A 319 -26.74 11.61 -1.20
CA MET A 319 -27.47 11.02 -2.33
C MET A 319 -28.91 10.63 -1.96
N ILE A 320 -29.15 10.07 -0.76
CA ILE A 320 -30.49 9.75 -0.24
C ILE A 320 -31.30 11.03 0.05
N ALA A 321 -30.67 12.07 0.59
CA ALA A 321 -31.32 13.35 0.85
C ALA A 321 -31.74 14.04 -0.45
N ILE A 322 -30.89 14.01 -1.48
CA ILE A 322 -31.20 14.47 -2.84
C ILE A 322 -32.37 13.65 -3.42
N PHE A 323 -32.40 12.34 -3.20
CA PHE A 323 -33.53 11.47 -3.60
C PHE A 323 -34.85 11.90 -2.92
N ILE A 324 -34.83 12.13 -1.60
CA ILE A 324 -36.01 12.56 -0.84
C ILE A 324 -36.50 13.93 -1.32
N ALA A 325 -35.58 14.89 -1.49
CA ALA A 325 -35.90 16.24 -1.99
C ALA A 325 -36.52 16.19 -3.40
N PHE A 326 -35.98 15.35 -4.29
CA PHE A 326 -36.52 15.13 -5.63
C PHE A 326 -37.93 14.52 -5.58
N CYS A 327 -38.17 13.54 -4.71
CA CYS A 327 -39.49 12.93 -4.52
C CYS A 327 -40.52 13.95 -4.01
N LEU A 328 -40.14 14.81 -3.07
CA LEU A 328 -41.00 15.89 -2.55
C LEU A 328 -41.31 16.93 -3.62
N LEU A 329 -40.34 17.27 -4.46
CA LEU A 329 -40.51 18.23 -5.56
C LEU A 329 -41.44 17.69 -6.65
N ILE A 330 -41.30 16.41 -7.03
CA ILE A 330 -42.24 15.72 -7.93
C ILE A 330 -43.65 15.72 -7.33
N ARG A 331 -43.78 15.36 -6.04
CA ARG A 331 -45.08 15.35 -5.35
C ARG A 331 -45.76 16.72 -5.39
N ASN A 332 -44.99 17.79 -5.16
CA ASN A 332 -45.49 19.16 -5.19
C ASN A 332 -45.91 19.61 -6.60
N LEU A 333 -45.11 19.29 -7.64
CA LEU A 333 -45.45 19.56 -9.03
C LEU A 333 -46.73 18.85 -9.49
N PHE A 334 -46.99 17.63 -9.00
CA PHE A 334 -48.24 16.92 -9.29
C PHE A 334 -49.45 17.50 -8.54
N HIS A 335 -49.26 18.05 -7.35
CA HIS A 335 -50.33 18.72 -6.59
C HIS A 335 -50.74 20.05 -7.23
N LEU A 336 -49.80 20.77 -7.85
CA LEU A 336 -50.07 22.02 -8.56
C LEU A 336 -50.80 21.83 -9.91
N ARG A 337 -50.69 20.64 -10.51
CA ARG A 337 -51.34 20.29 -11.79
C ARG A 337 -52.75 19.72 -11.66
N GLY A 338 -53.21 19.47 -10.43
CA GLY A 338 -54.54 18.93 -10.11
C GLY A 338 -55.52 19.96 -9.56
N LYS A 339 -55.16 21.24 -9.55
CA LYS A 339 -56.05 22.39 -9.35
C LYS A 339 -56.20 23.13 -10.68
#